data_AF-A0A957U8H5-F1
#
_entry.id   AF-A0A957U8H5-F1
#
_cell.length_a   1.000
_cell.length_b   1.000
_cell.length_c   1.000
_cell.angle_alpha   90.00
_cell.angle_beta   90.00
_cell.angle_gamma   90.00
#
_symmetry.space_group_name_H-M   'P 1'
#
loop_
_entity.id
_entity.type
_entity.pdbx_description
1 polymer ?
#
loop_
_entity_poly.entity_id
_entity_poly.type
_entity_poly.pdbx_seq_one_letter_code
_entity_poly.pdbx_strand_id
1 'polypeptide(L)'
;QSGALSDPVSPAYLAPELLGERCKPRVTSDVYALGLIFFEMVVGRPMYAHELRADADVVRRVRLGTRSHMLQPAEIDGLPETLMQATEPLAEKRFSSVGGLRSRLLQLLGNDVPPEQQGTRLGQWLDSPQTRMWLVAAAIIGLLVWLAVWMRETNTTFTLQELLEVFAFS
;
A
#
# COMPACT_ATOMS: atom_id res chain seq x y z
N GLN A 1 -18.36 -4.12 36.71
CA GLN A 1 -16.95 -3.93 36.34
C GLN A 1 -16.57 -5.09 35.43
N SER A 2 -16.41 -4.81 34.13
CA SER A 2 -15.72 -5.66 33.15
C SER A 2 -15.15 -4.70 32.10
N GLY A 3 -13.89 -4.91 31.73
CA GLY A 3 -12.98 -3.94 31.14
C GLY A 3 -13.57 -3.11 30.01
N ALA A 4 -13.48 -1.78 30.17
CA ALA A 4 -13.44 -0.87 29.06
C ALA A 4 -12.19 -1.21 28.24
N LEU A 5 -12.35 -2.10 27.26
CA LEU A 5 -11.45 -2.14 26.12
C LEU A 5 -11.58 -0.75 25.51
N SER A 6 -10.58 0.08 25.76
CA SER A 6 -10.32 1.28 24.97
C SER A 6 -10.10 0.80 23.55
N ASP A 7 -11.18 0.60 22.80
CA ASP A 7 -11.10 0.27 21.38
C ASP A 7 -10.32 1.43 20.74
N PRO A 8 -9.12 1.20 20.19
CA PRO A 8 -8.25 2.26 19.73
C PRO A 8 -8.77 2.94 18.45
N VAL A 9 -9.93 2.51 17.95
CA VAL A 9 -10.50 2.94 16.67
C VAL A 9 -11.87 3.52 16.89
N SER A 10 -12.00 4.80 16.54
CA SER A 10 -13.29 5.47 16.51
C SER A 10 -14.27 4.75 15.56
N PRO A 11 -15.49 4.39 16.01
CA PRO A 11 -16.47 3.72 15.18
C PRO A 11 -17.00 4.59 14.03
N ALA A 12 -16.76 5.91 14.02
CA ALA A 12 -17.25 6.76 12.94
C ALA A 12 -16.58 6.48 11.60
N TYR A 13 -15.36 5.92 11.58
CA TYR A 13 -14.64 5.59 10.35
C TYR A 13 -14.73 4.11 10.01
N LEU A 14 -15.30 3.30 10.89
CA LEU A 14 -15.47 1.87 10.66
C LEU A 14 -16.67 1.60 9.77
N ALA A 15 -16.45 0.75 8.78
CA ALA A 15 -17.55 0.26 7.94
C ALA A 15 -18.57 -0.53 8.79
N PRO A 16 -19.88 -0.47 8.47
CA PRO A 16 -20.93 -1.13 9.25
C PRO A 16 -20.70 -2.62 9.51
N GLU A 17 -20.11 -3.32 8.54
CA GLU A 17 -19.78 -4.74 8.62
C GLU A 17 -18.65 -5.05 9.62
N LEU A 18 -17.91 -4.05 10.09
CA LEU A 18 -16.82 -4.19 11.06
C LEU A 18 -17.26 -3.95 12.51
N LEU A 19 -18.48 -3.46 12.74
CA LEU A 19 -18.98 -3.06 14.07
C LEU A 19 -19.49 -4.22 14.94
N GLY A 20 -18.99 -5.45 14.75
CA GLY A 20 -19.44 -6.64 15.49
C GLY A 20 -18.34 -7.68 15.72
N GLU A 21 -18.62 -8.69 16.54
CA GLU A 21 -17.62 -9.65 17.05
C GLU A 21 -16.94 -10.54 16.00
N ARG A 22 -17.56 -10.70 14.81
CA ARG A 22 -17.02 -11.48 13.69
C ARG A 22 -16.84 -10.61 12.46
N CYS A 23 -15.97 -9.62 12.59
CA CYS A 23 -15.62 -8.69 11.53
C CYS A 23 -14.50 -9.27 10.65
N LYS A 24 -14.72 -9.29 9.33
CA LYS A 24 -13.69 -9.64 8.34
C LYS A 24 -13.46 -8.42 7.44
N PRO A 25 -12.35 -7.69 7.61
CA PRO A 25 -11.97 -6.59 6.74
C PRO A 25 -11.94 -7.01 5.28
N ARG A 26 -12.44 -6.13 4.42
CA ARG A 26 -12.39 -6.27 2.95
C ARG A 26 -11.91 -4.95 2.37
N VAL A 27 -11.48 -4.99 1.11
CA VAL A 27 -11.11 -3.78 0.34
C VAL A 27 -12.25 -2.76 0.33
N THR A 28 -13.50 -3.22 0.27
CA THR A 28 -14.70 -2.36 0.33
C THR A 28 -14.88 -1.67 1.68
N SER A 29 -14.30 -2.19 2.77
CA SER A 29 -14.29 -1.55 4.08
C SER A 29 -13.30 -0.38 4.11
N ASP A 30 -12.14 -0.53 3.46
CA ASP A 30 -11.18 0.58 3.29
C ASP A 30 -11.75 1.69 2.40
N VAL A 31 -12.47 1.32 1.33
CA VAL A 31 -13.20 2.28 0.47
C VAL A 31 -14.19 3.11 1.29
N TYR A 32 -14.87 2.50 2.25
CA TYR A 32 -15.80 3.20 3.13
C TYR A 32 -15.08 4.22 4.02
N ALA A 33 -14.02 3.78 4.71
CA ALA A 33 -13.23 4.65 5.57
C ALA A 33 -12.64 5.83 4.79
N LEU A 34 -12.05 5.56 3.61
CA LEU A 34 -11.53 6.60 2.72
C LEU A 34 -12.64 7.57 2.27
N GLY A 35 -13.82 7.06 1.90
CA GLY A 35 -14.96 7.89 1.53
C GLY A 35 -15.37 8.87 2.64
N LEU A 36 -15.32 8.44 3.90
CA LEU A 36 -15.60 9.29 5.05
C LEU A 36 -14.51 10.34 5.29
N ILE A 37 -13.24 9.97 5.13
CA ILE A 37 -12.11 10.91 5.23
C ILE A 37 -12.22 11.97 4.12
N PHE A 38 -12.49 11.56 2.88
CA PHE A 38 -12.71 12.50 1.78
C PHE A 38 -13.91 13.41 2.02
N PHE A 39 -15.02 12.86 2.52
CA PHE A 39 -16.15 13.67 2.95
C PHE A 39 -15.74 14.72 3.98
N GLU A 40 -14.99 14.32 5.01
CA GLU A 40 -14.53 15.23 6.05
C GLU A 40 -13.59 16.31 5.52
N MET A 41 -12.68 15.97 4.62
CA MET A 41 -11.80 16.95 3.97
C MET A 41 -12.59 17.99 3.17
N VAL A 42 -13.66 17.57 2.48
CA VAL A 42 -14.50 18.46 1.66
C VAL A 42 -15.42 19.31 2.54
N VAL A 43 -16.02 18.72 3.57
CA VAL A 43 -17.05 19.37 4.40
C VAL A 43 -16.45 20.07 5.63
N GLY A 44 -15.19 19.78 5.97
CA GLY A 44 -14.46 20.31 7.13
C GLY A 44 -14.87 19.71 8.48
N ARG A 45 -15.68 18.63 8.47
CA ARG A 45 -16.20 17.97 9.68
C ARG A 45 -16.61 16.52 9.40
N PRO A 46 -16.54 15.63 10.40
CA PRO A 46 -16.82 14.21 10.21
C PRO A 46 -18.29 13.95 9.86
N MET A 47 -18.57 12.95 9.02
CA MET A 47 -19.95 12.57 8.64
C MET A 47 -20.79 12.12 9.84
N TYR A 48 -20.15 11.44 10.80
CA TYR A 48 -20.74 11.04 12.06
C TYR A 48 -20.01 11.79 13.18
N ALA A 49 -20.64 12.85 13.68
CA ALA A 49 -20.06 13.66 14.75
C ALA A 49 -19.88 12.86 16.05
N HIS A 50 -18.70 13.01 16.65
CA HIS A 50 -18.35 12.45 17.96
C HIS A 50 -18.67 13.35 19.14
N GLU A 51 -18.95 14.62 18.88
CA GLU A 51 -19.14 15.60 19.94
C GLU A 51 -20.34 15.21 20.82
N LEU A 52 -20.03 14.81 22.06
CA LEU A 52 -20.95 14.48 23.17
C LEU A 52 -21.79 13.19 23.05
N ARG A 53 -21.51 12.27 22.13
CA ARG A 53 -22.30 11.01 21.99
C ARG A 53 -21.51 9.77 22.39
N ALA A 54 -22.17 8.87 23.12
CA ALA A 54 -21.60 7.55 23.41
C ALA A 54 -21.34 6.80 22.10
N ASP A 55 -20.26 6.00 22.04
CA ASP A 55 -19.90 5.20 20.86
C ASP A 55 -21.07 4.37 20.31
N ALA A 56 -21.97 3.93 21.19
CA ALA A 56 -23.21 3.23 20.85
C ALA A 56 -24.12 4.03 19.88
N ASP A 57 -24.21 5.35 20.02
CA ASP A 57 -25.03 6.20 19.14
C ASP A 57 -24.39 6.34 17.75
N VAL A 58 -23.05 6.44 17.70
CA VAL A 58 -22.29 6.48 16.44
C VAL A 58 -22.44 5.14 15.73
N VAL A 59 -22.23 4.02 16.44
CA VAL A 59 -22.44 2.66 15.94
C VAL A 59 -23.85 2.49 15.38
N ARG A 60 -24.87 2.97 16.10
CA ARG A 60 -26.26 2.92 15.64
C ARG A 60 -26.45 3.71 14.35
N ARG A 61 -25.90 4.92 14.25
CA ARG A 61 -26.01 5.75 13.03
C ARG A 61 -25.31 5.14 11.83
N VAL A 62 -24.10 4.61 12.03
CA VAL A 62 -23.32 3.94 10.98
C VAL A 62 -24.11 2.73 10.45
N ARG A 63 -24.66 1.90 11.34
CA ARG A 63 -25.51 0.75 10.96
C ARG A 63 -26.77 1.16 10.20
N LEU A 64 -27.40 2.27 10.59
CA LEU A 64 -28.61 2.79 9.94
C LEU A 64 -28.32 3.65 8.70
N GLY A 65 -27.04 3.92 8.38
CA GLY A 65 -26.66 4.86 7.31
C GLY A 65 -27.17 6.29 7.55
N THR A 66 -27.46 6.66 8.80
CA THR A 66 -28.04 7.98 9.13
C THR A 66 -26.95 9.04 9.21
N ARG A 67 -26.79 9.80 8.12
CA ARG A 67 -25.75 10.83 7.97
C ARG A 67 -26.09 12.07 8.79
N SER A 68 -25.13 12.61 9.55
CA SER A 68 -25.37 13.80 10.40
C SER A 68 -25.18 15.11 9.62
N HIS A 69 -24.41 15.04 8.54
CA HIS A 69 -24.12 16.16 7.66
C HIS A 69 -24.32 15.72 6.22
N MET A 70 -25.00 16.57 5.45
CA MET A 70 -25.08 16.42 4.00
C MET A 70 -23.95 17.20 3.36
N LEU A 71 -23.43 16.70 2.25
CA LEU A 71 -22.64 17.52 1.35
C LEU A 71 -23.54 18.67 0.88
N GLN A 72 -23.08 19.91 1.05
CA GLN A 72 -23.60 20.99 0.22
C GLN A 72 -23.25 20.66 -1.24
N PRO A 73 -23.97 21.20 -2.23
CA PRO A 73 -23.53 21.09 -3.63
C PRO A 73 -22.06 21.49 -3.68
N ALA A 74 -21.18 20.51 -3.89
CA ALA A 74 -19.78 20.81 -4.08
C ALA A 74 -19.70 21.59 -5.40
N GLU A 75 -18.79 22.55 -5.49
CA GLU A 75 -18.50 23.24 -6.76
C GLU A 75 -18.11 22.25 -7.87
N ILE A 76 -17.81 21.00 -7.50
CA ILE A 76 -17.48 19.88 -8.37
C ILE A 76 -18.71 18.96 -8.50
N ASP A 77 -19.35 19.03 -9.67
CA ASP A 77 -20.44 18.14 -10.05
C ASP A 77 -20.02 16.67 -9.97
N GLY A 78 -20.84 15.79 -9.38
CA GLY A 78 -20.56 14.36 -9.30
C GLY A 78 -19.71 13.91 -8.10
N LEU A 79 -19.10 14.86 -7.37
CA LEU A 79 -18.34 14.55 -6.15
C LEU A 79 -19.25 14.05 -5.02
N PRO A 80 -20.41 14.66 -4.74
CA PRO A 80 -21.30 14.17 -3.68
C PRO A 80 -21.76 12.73 -3.91
N GLU A 81 -22.13 12.38 -5.14
CA GLU A 81 -22.58 11.05 -5.54
C GLU A 81 -21.46 10.01 -5.38
N THR A 82 -20.24 10.40 -5.75
CA THR A 82 -19.06 9.53 -5.61
C THR A 82 -18.76 9.23 -4.14
N LEU A 83 -18.81 10.25 -3.27
CA LEU A 83 -18.60 10.08 -1.83
C LEU A 83 -19.76 9.32 -1.18
N MET A 84 -21.00 9.53 -1.64
CA MET A 84 -22.16 8.76 -1.19
C MET A 84 -22.04 7.28 -1.57
N GLN A 85 -21.59 6.97 -2.79
CA GLN A 85 -21.36 5.59 -3.23
C GLN A 85 -20.23 4.93 -2.42
N ALA A 86 -19.13 5.64 -2.16
CA ALA A 86 -18.03 5.13 -1.35
C ALA A 86 -18.47 4.82 0.09
N THR A 87 -19.40 5.62 0.65
CA THR A 87 -19.91 5.51 2.03
C THR A 87 -21.26 4.77 2.13
N GLU A 88 -21.61 3.98 1.12
CA GLU A 88 -22.85 3.20 1.12
C GLU A 88 -22.82 2.11 2.20
N PRO A 89 -23.87 1.92 3.03
CA PRO A 89 -23.86 0.91 4.08
C PRO A 89 -23.66 -0.52 3.56
N LEU A 90 -24.23 -0.85 2.39
CA LEU A 90 -24.04 -2.14 1.72
C LEU A 90 -22.72 -2.17 0.96
N ALA A 91 -21.77 -2.99 1.42
CA ALA A 91 -20.43 -3.09 0.85
C ALA A 91 -20.39 -3.40 -0.67
N GLU A 92 -21.37 -4.14 -1.16
CA GLU A 92 -21.51 -4.54 -2.58
C GLU A 92 -21.93 -3.40 -3.51
N LYS A 93 -22.51 -2.32 -2.96
CA LYS A 93 -22.88 -1.12 -3.73
C LYS A 93 -21.76 -0.08 -3.81
N ARG A 94 -20.69 -0.27 -3.02
CA ARG A 94 -19.49 0.58 -3.03
C ARG A 94 -18.61 0.29 -4.25
N PHE A 95 -17.51 1.02 -4.37
CA PHE A 95 -16.44 0.64 -5.29
C PHE A 95 -15.83 -0.70 -4.86
N SER A 96 -15.66 -1.61 -5.82
CA SER A 96 -15.05 -2.93 -5.58
C SER A 96 -13.55 -2.85 -5.25
N SER A 97 -12.90 -1.71 -5.53
CA SER A 97 -11.50 -1.45 -5.25
C SER A 97 -11.23 0.03 -4.96
N VAL A 98 -10.17 0.30 -4.21
CA VAL A 98 -9.65 1.67 -4.00
C VAL A 98 -9.25 2.32 -5.33
N GLY A 99 -8.70 1.53 -6.27
CA GLY A 99 -8.39 2.00 -7.62
C GLY A 99 -9.62 2.52 -8.37
N GLY A 100 -10.78 1.89 -8.19
CA GLY A 100 -12.05 2.36 -8.75
C GLY A 100 -12.45 3.74 -8.21
N LEU A 101 -12.35 3.93 -6.88
CA LEU A 101 -12.60 5.23 -6.24
C LEU A 101 -11.61 6.30 -6.75
N ARG A 102 -10.31 5.99 -6.79
CA ARG A 102 -9.27 6.88 -7.34
C ARG A 102 -9.60 7.31 -8.77
N SER A 103 -9.89 6.35 -9.65
CA SER A 103 -10.23 6.65 -11.05
C SER A 103 -11.44 7.57 -11.16
N ARG A 104 -12.47 7.37 -10.32
CA ARG A 104 -13.63 8.25 -10.30
C ARG A 104 -13.28 9.65 -9.81
N LEU A 105 -12.50 9.78 -8.74
CA LEU A 105 -12.06 11.08 -8.23
C LEU A 105 -11.20 11.85 -9.23
N LEU A 106 -10.28 11.17 -9.93
CA LEU A 106 -9.44 11.78 -10.97
C LEU A 106 -10.26 12.31 -12.14
N GLN A 107 -11.30 11.58 -12.56
CA GLN A 107 -12.22 12.05 -13.61
C GLN A 107 -12.93 13.35 -13.21
N LEU A 108 -13.23 13.52 -11.92
CA LEU A 108 -13.94 14.70 -11.40
C LEU A 108 -13.00 15.89 -11.14
N LEU A 109 -11.79 15.62 -10.65
CA LEU A 109 -10.83 16.65 -10.23
C LEU A 109 -9.94 17.15 -11.38
N GLY A 110 -9.91 16.44 -12.52
CA GLY A 110 -9.09 16.83 -13.67
C GLY A 110 -7.63 16.34 -13.59
N ASN A 111 -6.89 16.61 -14.66
CA ASN A 111 -5.59 15.99 -14.97
C ASN A 111 -4.37 16.65 -14.32
N ASP A 112 -4.55 17.62 -13.42
CA ASP A 112 -3.43 18.30 -12.75
C ASP A 112 -2.86 17.52 -11.56
N VAL A 113 -3.23 16.24 -11.43
CA VAL A 113 -2.59 15.36 -10.46
C VAL A 113 -1.18 15.04 -10.96
N PRO A 114 -0.12 15.44 -10.23
CA PRO A 114 1.25 15.12 -10.59
C PRO A 114 1.35 13.61 -10.83
N PRO A 115 2.13 13.15 -11.83
CA PRO A 115 2.24 11.74 -12.13
C PRO A 115 2.60 11.00 -10.84
N GLU A 116 1.70 10.08 -10.44
CA GLU A 116 1.90 9.24 -9.26
C GLU A 116 3.26 8.57 -9.41
N GLN A 117 4.18 8.86 -8.48
CA GLN A 117 5.45 8.16 -8.43
C GLN A 117 5.17 6.72 -8.03
N GLN A 118 4.89 5.87 -9.03
CA GLN A 118 4.74 4.44 -8.88
C GLN A 118 6.11 3.87 -8.53
N GLY A 119 6.49 3.97 -7.26
CA GLY A 119 7.59 3.23 -6.70
C GLY A 119 7.28 1.75 -6.90
N THR A 120 7.90 1.13 -7.90
CA THR A 120 7.85 -0.32 -8.00
C THR A 120 8.41 -0.87 -6.68
N ARG A 121 7.74 -1.87 -6.09
CA ARG A 121 8.19 -2.50 -4.83
C ARG A 121 9.64 -3.01 -4.94
N LEU A 122 10.12 -3.31 -6.15
CA LEU A 122 11.52 -3.61 -6.43
C LEU A 122 12.45 -2.39 -6.27
N GLY A 123 12.05 -1.23 -6.79
CA GLY A 123 12.86 0.00 -6.73
C GLY A 123 13.11 0.47 -5.29
N GLN A 124 12.09 0.40 -4.44
CA GLN A 124 12.23 0.75 -3.02
C GLN A 124 13.13 -0.23 -2.24
N TRP A 125 13.19 -1.52 -2.63
CA TRP A 125 14.10 -2.49 -2.02
C TRP A 125 15.56 -2.30 -2.48
N LEU A 126 15.78 -1.83 -3.71
CA LEU A 126 17.11 -1.53 -4.27
C LEU A 126 17.70 -0.19 -3.79
N ASP A 127 16.90 0.67 -3.19
CA ASP A 127 17.33 1.97 -2.68
C ASP A 127 17.87 1.94 -1.24
N SER A 128 17.81 0.79 -0.56
CA SER A 128 18.48 0.66 0.74
C SER A 128 20.01 0.64 0.56
N PRO A 129 20.78 1.44 1.34
CA PRO A 129 22.24 1.41 1.29
C PRO A 129 22.81 0.02 1.62
N GLN A 130 22.06 -0.78 2.40
CA GLN A 130 22.46 -2.15 2.74
C GLN A 130 22.30 -3.12 1.57
N THR A 131 21.22 -3.02 0.77
CA THR A 131 21.03 -3.92 -0.39
C THR A 131 22.02 -3.61 -1.51
N ARG A 132 22.37 -2.33 -1.72
CA ARG A 132 23.45 -1.93 -2.64
C ARG A 132 24.79 -2.54 -2.24
N MET A 133 25.12 -2.56 -0.94
CA MET A 133 26.35 -3.18 -0.44
C MET A 133 26.40 -4.69 -0.69
N TRP A 134 25.29 -5.42 -0.47
CA TRP A 134 25.21 -6.86 -0.72
C TRP A 134 25.35 -7.22 -2.21
N LEU A 135 24.79 -6.42 -3.12
CA LEU A 135 24.94 -6.62 -4.57
C LEU A 135 26.40 -6.45 -5.00
N VAL A 136 27.09 -5.42 -4.49
CA VAL A 136 28.52 -5.22 -4.76
C VAL A 136 29.35 -6.37 -4.22
N ALA A 137 29.07 -6.82 -2.99
CA ALA A 137 29.77 -7.97 -2.39
C ALA A 137 29.57 -9.25 -3.22
N ALA A 138 28.34 -9.52 -3.66
CA ALA A 138 28.03 -10.69 -4.50
C ALA A 138 28.76 -10.62 -5.85
N ALA A 139 28.84 -9.44 -6.48
CA ALA A 139 29.59 -9.24 -7.72
C ALA A 139 31.10 -9.48 -7.53
N ILE A 140 31.68 -8.99 -6.43
CA ILE A 140 33.10 -9.21 -6.10
C ILE A 140 33.35 -10.70 -5.86
N ILE A 141 32.50 -11.39 -5.09
CA ILE A 141 32.64 -12.83 -4.83
C ILE A 141 32.55 -13.62 -6.14
N GLY A 142 31.57 -13.30 -7.00
CA GLY A 142 31.44 -13.93 -8.31
C GLY A 142 32.69 -13.73 -9.17
N LEU A 143 33.24 -12.51 -9.19
CA LEU A 143 34.48 -12.19 -9.90
C LEU A 143 35.68 -12.98 -9.35
N LEU A 144 35.82 -13.09 -8.03
CA LEU A 144 36.89 -13.85 -7.38
C LEU A 144 36.80 -15.35 -7.69
N VAL A 145 35.59 -15.91 -7.65
CA VAL A 145 35.36 -17.33 -8.01
C VAL A 145 35.71 -17.57 -9.47
N TRP A 146 35.27 -16.69 -10.37
CA TRP A 146 35.61 -16.77 -11.79
C TRP A 146 37.13 -16.70 -12.02
N LEU A 147 37.82 -15.76 -11.37
CA LEU A 147 39.28 -15.63 -11.42
C LEU A 147 40.00 -16.88 -10.89
N ALA A 148 39.50 -17.48 -9.81
CA ALA A 148 40.07 -18.70 -9.25
C ALA A 148 39.90 -19.92 -10.18
N VAL A 149 38.74 -20.04 -10.82
CA VAL A 149 38.49 -21.08 -11.83
C VAL A 149 39.41 -20.88 -13.04
N TRP A 150 39.49 -19.64 -13.55
CA TRP A 150 40.36 -19.30 -14.66
C TRP A 150 41.84 -19.58 -14.36
N MET A 151 42.33 -19.18 -13.17
CA MET A 151 43.70 -19.47 -12.74
C MET A 151 43.98 -20.97 -12.61
N ARG A 152 42.99 -21.77 -12.21
CA ARG A 152 43.13 -23.23 -12.13
C ARG A 152 43.29 -23.85 -13.51
N GLU A 153 42.52 -23.41 -14.49
CA GLU A 153 42.61 -23.89 -15.88
C GLU A 153 43.97 -23.53 -16.50
N THR A 154 44.48 -22.31 -16.27
CA THR A 154 45.78 -21.88 -16.79
C THR A 154 46.98 -22.57 -16.13
N ASN A 155 46.88 -22.95 -14.85
CA ASN A 155 47.97 -23.66 -14.17
C ASN A 155 48.09 -25.13 -14.60
N THR A 156 47.01 -25.74 -15.10
CA THR A 156 47.05 -27.15 -15.53
C THR A 156 47.74 -27.38 -16.87
N THR A 157 47.94 -26.34 -17.69
CA THR A 157 48.58 -26.47 -19.01
C THR A 157 50.09 -26.30 -19.00
N PHE A 158 50.71 -25.89 -17.88
CA PHE A 158 52.12 -25.45 -17.86
C PHE A 158 53.12 -26.46 -17.28
N THR A 159 52.70 -27.66 -16.87
CA THR A 159 53.59 -28.58 -16.14
C THR A 159 53.64 -29.95 -16.79
N LEU A 160 54.72 -30.18 -17.54
CA LEU A 160 55.53 -31.42 -17.67
C LEU A 160 56.05 -31.67 -19.11
N GLN A 161 55.38 -31.17 -20.16
CA GLN A 161 55.87 -31.30 -21.54
C GLN A 161 56.90 -30.23 -21.92
N GLU A 162 56.69 -28.96 -21.57
CA GLU A 162 57.65 -27.88 -21.90
C GLU A 162 58.99 -28.01 -21.15
N LEU A 163 58.98 -28.53 -19.91
CA LEU A 163 60.22 -28.77 -19.17
C LEU A 163 61.04 -29.94 -19.75
N LEU A 164 60.40 -30.91 -20.40
CA LEU A 164 61.11 -32.00 -21.10
C LEU A 164 61.66 -31.55 -22.46
N GLU A 165 60.98 -30.66 -23.18
CA GLU A 165 61.51 -30.11 -24.44
C GLU A 165 62.71 -29.18 -24.23
N VAL A 166 62.72 -28.38 -23.16
CA VAL A 166 63.86 -27.49 -22.84
C VAL A 166 65.11 -28.29 -22.41
N PHE A 167 64.94 -29.40 -21.67
CA PHE A 167 66.07 -30.25 -21.27
C PHE A 167 66.53 -31.24 -22.35
N ALA A 168 65.69 -31.59 -23.34
CA ALA A 168 66.06 -32.48 -24.43
C ALA A 168 66.88 -31.80 -25.55
N PHE A 169 66.99 -30.47 -25.54
CA PHE A 169 67.72 -29.68 -26.54
C PHE A 169 69.07 -29.11 -26.05
N SER A 170 69.52 -29.50 -24.83
CA SER A 170 70.87 -29.24 -24.30
C SER A 170 71.70 -30.51 -24.25
#